data_AF-A0A1H3ET04-F1
#
_entry.id   AF-A0A1H3ET04-F1
#
_cell.length_a   1.000
_cell.length_b   1.000
_cell.length_c   1.000
_cell.angle_alpha   90.00
_cell.angle_beta   90.00
_cell.angle_gamma   90.00
#
_symmetry.space_group_name_H-M   'P 1'
#
loop_
_entity.id
_entity.type
_entity.pdbx_description
1 polymer ?
#
loop_
_entity_poly.entity_id
_entity_poly.type
_entity_poly.pdbx_seq_one_letter_code
_entity_poly.pdbx_strand_id
1 'polypeptide(L)' 'MAWPPTPATRRLLAWLFLTAGILLTLGVSMQLWIMYSEFQRLGSGGVSSTAFIVRLMMLVAAVMMLRYGWRETRGNDTVD' A
#
# COMPACT_ATOMS: atom_id res chain seq x y z
N MET A 1 -11.65 -13.63 19.97
CA MET A 1 -10.26 -13.28 19.60
C MET A 1 -9.63 -12.65 20.84
N ALA A 2 -8.55 -13.21 21.39
CA ALA A 2 -7.90 -12.61 22.55
C ALA A 2 -7.22 -11.30 22.09
N TRP A 3 -7.79 -10.18 22.52
CA TRP A 3 -7.20 -8.87 22.37
C TRP A 3 -6.56 -8.50 23.72
N PRO A 4 -5.29 -8.05 23.75
CA PRO A 4 -4.41 -7.79 22.61
C PRO A 4 -3.77 -9.07 22.02
N PRO A 5 -3.48 -9.09 20.71
CA PRO A 5 -2.72 -10.16 20.07
C PRO A 5 -1.33 -10.32 20.71
N THR A 6 -0.84 -11.56 20.77
CA THR A 6 0.48 -11.84 21.35
C THR A 6 1.58 -11.11 20.55
N PRO A 7 2.73 -10.79 21.18
CA PRO A 7 3.82 -10.07 20.51
C PRO A 7 4.30 -10.74 19.21
N ALA A 8 4.28 -12.07 19.16
CA ALA A 8 4.63 -12.84 17.97
C ALA A 8 3.61 -12.63 16.83
N THR A 9 2.31 -12.65 17.12
CA THR A 9 1.25 -12.39 16.15
C THR A 9 1.29 -10.96 15.62
N ARG A 10 1.58 -9.98 16.49
CA ARG A 10 1.76 -8.57 16.10
C ARG A 10 2.89 -8.39 15.08
N ARG A 11 4.06 -8.98 15.34
CA ARG A 11 5.21 -8.95 14.41
C ARG A 11 4.88 -9.58 13.07
N LEU A 12 4.20 -10.74 13.07
CA LEU A 12 3.80 -11.41 11.84
C LEU A 12 2.82 -10.55 11.01
N LEU A 13 1.83 -9.95 11.65
CA LEU A 13 0.93 -8.99 11.00
C LEU A 13 1.68 -7.79 10.43
N ALA A 14 2.64 -7.23 11.19
CA ALA A 14 3.47 -6.12 10.73
C ALA A 14 4.21 -6.46 9.43
N TRP A 15 4.85 -7.63 9.37
CA TRP A 15 5.55 -8.11 8.17
C TRP A 15 4.62 -8.38 7.00
N LEU A 16 3.42 -8.91 7.24
CA LEU A 16 2.41 -9.08 6.19
C LEU A 16 1.96 -7.74 5.61
N PHE A 17 1.70 -6.74 6.46
CA PHE A 17 1.33 -5.40 6.00
C PHE A 17 2.46 -4.69 5.25
N LEU A 18 3.71 -4.87 5.67
CA LEU A 18 4.87 -4.35 4.96
C LEU A 18 5.03 -5.00 3.59
N THR A 19 5.01 -6.33 3.51
CA THR A 19 5.18 -7.05 2.24
C THR A 19 4.03 -6.77 1.27
N ALA A 20 2.78 -6.83 1.74
CA ALA A 20 1.61 -6.47 0.94
C ALA A 20 1.65 -5.01 0.49
N GLY A 21 2.02 -4.07 1.37
CA GLY A 21 2.18 -2.66 1.04
C GLY A 21 3.24 -2.41 -0.03
N ILE A 22 4.40 -3.07 0.05
CA ILE A 22 5.46 -2.98 -0.95
C ILE A 22 4.97 -3.50 -2.31
N LEU A 23 4.39 -4.71 -2.32
CA LEU A 23 3.89 -5.34 -3.55
C LEU A 23 2.79 -4.50 -4.21
N LEU A 24 1.86 -3.98 -3.41
CA LEU A 24 0.79 -3.12 -3.91
C LEU A 24 1.34 -1.80 -4.46
N THR A 25 2.33 -1.20 -3.80
CA THR A 25 2.99 0.03 -4.28
C THR A 25 3.67 -0.22 -5.63
N LEU A 26 4.38 -1.33 -5.78
CA LEU A 26 5.02 -1.73 -7.04
C LEU A 26 3.98 -1.99 -8.15
N GLY A 27 2.90 -2.69 -7.84
CA GLY A 27 1.83 -2.96 -8.81
C GLY A 27 1.16 -1.68 -9.28
N VAL A 28 0.84 -0.76 -8.36
CA VAL A 28 0.19 0.51 -8.69
C VAL A 28 1.13 1.44 -9.45
N SER A 29 2.42 1.48 -9.11
CA SER A 29 3.39 2.31 -9.84
C SER A 29 3.57 1.85 -11.29
N MET A 30 3.60 0.54 -11.54
CA MET A 30 3.59 -0.01 -12.90
C MET A 30 2.31 0.36 -13.66
N GLN A 31 1.14 0.28 -13.03
CA GLN A 31 -0.11 0.68 -13.67
C GLN A 31 -0.16 2.18 -14.00
N LEU A 32 0.34 3.02 -13.11
CA LEU A 32 0.45 4.46 -13.35
C LEU A 32 1.41 4.77 -14.50
N TRP A 33 2.51 4.01 -14.61
CA TRP A 33 3.44 4.12 -15.74
C TRP A 33 2.78 3.76 -17.07
N ILE A 34 2.03 2.67 -17.12
CA ILE A 34 1.27 2.27 -18.32
C ILE A 34 0.28 3.37 -18.69
N MET A 35 -0.49 3.87 -17.72
CA MET A 35 -1.46 4.94 -17.95
C MET A 35 -0.80 6.23 -18.45
N TYR A 36 0.37 6.57 -17.92
CA TYR A 36 1.17 7.70 -18.40
C TYR A 36 1.61 7.48 -19.86
N SER A 37 2.09 6.29 -20.21
CA SER A 37 2.46 5.96 -21.59
C SER A 37 1.28 6.04 -22.56
N GLU A 38 0.08 5.68 -22.10
CA GLU A 38 -1.14 5.73 -22.88
C GLU A 38 -1.65 7.16 -23.08
N PHE A 39 -1.54 8.00 -22.04
CA PHE A 39 -1.77 9.43 -22.13
C PHE A 39 -0.84 10.10 -23.15
N GLN A 40 0.45 9.72 -23.19
CA GLN A 40 1.40 10.25 -24.17
C GLN A 40 1.06 9.83 -25.62
N ARG A 41 0.43 8.67 -25.82
CA ARG A 41 0.07 8.15 -27.15
C ARG A 41 -1.28 8.64 -27.67
N LEU A 42 -2.29 8.65 -26.81
CA LEU A 42 -3.70 8.86 -27.18
C LEU A 42 -4.25 10.20 -26.65
N GLY A 43 -3.46 10.95 -25.89
CA GLY A 43 -3.92 12.16 -25.20
C GLY A 43 -4.91 11.85 -24.07
N SER A 44 -5.75 12.84 -23.73
CA SER A 44 -6.73 12.71 -22.64
C SER A 44 -7.80 11.64 -22.88
N GLY A 45 -8.06 11.28 -24.14
CA GLY A 45 -9.01 10.22 -24.51
C GLY A 45 -8.55 8.81 -24.13
N GLY A 46 -7.24 8.60 -23.95
CA GLY A 46 -6.69 7.31 -23.49
C GLY A 46 -6.77 7.09 -21.98
N VAL A 47 -7.20 8.08 -21.20
CA VAL A 47 -7.21 8.00 -19.73
C VAL A 47 -8.63 7.91 -19.19
N SER A 48 -8.99 6.74 -18.69
CA SER A 48 -10.24 6.57 -17.92
C SER A 48 -10.09 7.20 -16.53
N SER A 49 -10.87 8.27 -16.27
CA SER A 49 -10.86 9.00 -14.99
C SER A 49 -11.19 8.10 -13.81
N THR A 50 -12.15 7.19 -13.96
CA THR A 50 -12.51 6.21 -12.91
C THR A 50 -11.34 5.30 -12.59
N ALA A 51 -10.68 4.76 -13.61
CA ALA A 51 -9.54 3.87 -13.42
C ALA A 51 -8.33 4.60 -12.80
N PHE A 52 -8.15 5.88 -13.12
CA PHE A 52 -7.14 6.72 -12.47
C PHE A 52 -7.41 6.91 -10.98
N ILE A 53 -8.63 7.29 -10.60
CA ILE A 53 -9.02 7.48 -9.19
C ILE A 53 -8.82 6.18 -8.40
N VAL A 54 -9.22 5.03 -8.94
CA VAL A 54 -9.02 3.74 -8.28
C VAL A 54 -7.54 3.46 -8.02
N ARG A 55 -6.66 3.71 -9.00
CA ARG A 55 -5.20 3.54 -8.82
C ARG A 55 -4.64 4.48 -7.75
N LEU A 56 -5.13 5.72 -7.67
CA LEU A 56 -4.76 6.64 -6.59
C LEU A 56 -5.23 6.14 -5.22
N MET A 57 -6.45 5.63 -5.11
CA MET A 57 -6.96 5.05 -3.86
C MET A 57 -6.14 3.82 -3.44
N MET A 58 -5.74 2.98 -4.39
CA MET A 58 -4.85 1.84 -4.13
C MET A 58 -3.46 2.31 -3.68
N LEU A 59 -2.92 3.39 -4.24
CA LEU A 59 -1.66 3.99 -3.78
C LEU A 59 -1.77 4.47 -2.32
N VAL A 60 -2.86 5.16 -1.97
CA VAL A 60 -3.12 5.58 -0.59
C VAL A 60 -3.22 4.37 0.34
N ALA A 61 -3.94 3.32 -0.06
CA ALA A 61 -4.04 2.09 0.71
C ALA A 61 -2.66 1.43 0.92
N ALA A 62 -1.83 1.37 -0.12
CA ALA A 62 -0.48 0.81 -0.05
C ALA A 62 0.39 1.58 0.96
N VAL A 63 0.38 2.91 0.90
CA VAL A 63 1.11 3.77 1.85
C VAL A 63 0.61 3.59 3.27
N MET A 64 -0.71 3.47 3.47
CA MET A 64 -1.29 3.22 4.80
C MET A 64 -0.88 1.85 5.36
N MET A 65 -0.83 0.81 4.53
CA MET A 65 -0.35 -0.52 4.91
C MET A 65 1.13 -0.47 5.33
N LEU A 66 1.98 0.22 4.56
CA LEU A 66 3.39 0.42 4.89
C LEU A 66 3.54 1.16 6.23
N ARG A 67 2.80 2.26 6.40
CA ARG A 67 2.81 3.04 7.66
C ARG A 67 2.39 2.19 8.85
N TYR A 68 1.34 1.38 8.70
CA TYR A 68 0.84 0.51 9.77
C TYR A 68 1.88 -0.56 10.13
N GLY A 69 2.38 -1.31 9.13
CA GLY A 69 3.38 -2.34 9.35
C GLY A 69 4.65 -1.78 9.98
N TRP A 70 5.09 -0.60 9.56
CA TRP A 70 6.25 0.09 10.14
C TRP A 70 6.06 0.56 11.58
N ARG A 71 4.86 1.06 11.91
CA ARG A 71 4.51 1.43 13.29
C ARG A 71 4.53 0.20 14.21
N GLU A 72 4.10 -0.94 13.69
CA GLU A 72 3.99 -2.17 14.45
C GLU A 72 5.33 -2.90 14.62
N THR A 73 6.26 -2.79 13.65
CA THR A 73 7.64 -3.30 13.79
C THR A 73 8.47 -2.52 14.79
N ARG A 74 8.32 -1.20 14.85
CA ARG A 74 8.94 -0.34 15.89
C ARG A 74 8.21 -0.39 17.23
N GLY A 75 7.38 -1.41 17.44
CA GLY A 75 6.34 -1.40 18.45
C GLY A 75 6.78 -0.79 19.78
N ASN A 76 6.16 0.32 20.15
CA ASN A 76 6.03 0.79 21.52
C ASN A 76 7.27 0.53 22.40
N ASP A 77 8.40 1.20 22.08
CA ASP A 77 9.61 1.27 22.91
C ASP A 77 9.36 1.95 24.30
N THR A 78 8.16 1.81 24.86
CA THR A 78 7.68 2.48 26.09
C THR A 78 7.11 1.51 27.11
N VAL A 79 7.27 0.19 26.93
CA VAL A 79 6.93 -0.80 27.96
C VAL A 79 8.15 -1.67 28.19
N ASP A 80 9.04 -1.15 29.04
CA ASP A 80 9.92 -1.94 29.91
C ASP A 80 9.11 -2.55 31.06
#